data_AF-A0A3N5ZPF8-F1
#
_entry.id   AF-A0A3N5ZPF8-F1
#
_cell.length_a   1.000
_cell.length_b   1.000
_cell.length_c   1.000
_cell.angle_alpha   90.00
_cell.angle_beta   90.00
_cell.angle_gamma   90.00
#
_symmetry.space_group_name_H-M   'P 1'
#
loop_
_entity.id
_entity.type
_entity.pdbx_description
1 polymer ?
#
loop_
_entity_poly.entity_id
_entity_poly.type
_entity_poly.pdbx_seq_one_letter_code
_entity_poly.pdbx_strand_id
1 'polypeptide(L)'
;MGKEYPKWLVGCGVGCLAVLVVAFILGIGGFLAMRKVAGGFQEAQQAVSRVEGEFGSPEAYIPEPDGRIPAERMEAFLAVRDATSSVRGELGARVEELEAMTGDQELERKSGFQKFLRVMRTGVGAIPRIAAFERNRADALVAHRMGLGEYWYIYSLAYYSSLKKDPGDGPKRVHSGDNENIRIDGHTDPQEIRESRRSAMNRRVDRLFRRILENAVKGSKSAEKSPWIQAVEKELTALEEDRDRIPWEDGLPPEIEESLRPFREKLDQSYDPVMNPLEFIEFGHHGDEW
;
A
#
# COMPACT_ATOMS: atom_id res chain seq x y z
N MET A 1 26.49 23.12 65.67
CA MET A 1 27.43 22.89 64.56
C MET A 1 26.64 22.48 63.33
N GLY A 2 26.36 23.43 62.43
CA GLY A 2 25.75 23.12 61.13
C GLY A 2 26.83 22.55 60.21
N LYS A 3 26.62 21.35 59.68
CA LYS A 3 27.49 20.81 58.63
C LYS A 3 27.22 21.60 57.36
N GLU A 4 28.15 22.45 56.97
CA GLU A 4 28.11 23.10 55.65
C GLU A 4 28.42 22.05 54.59
N TYR A 5 27.43 21.73 53.77
CA TYR A 5 27.61 20.83 52.64
C TYR A 5 28.28 21.58 51.48
N PRO A 6 29.23 20.95 50.77
CA PRO A 6 29.91 21.58 49.66
C PRO A 6 28.93 21.87 48.51
N LYS A 7 28.86 23.14 48.10
CA LYS A 7 27.90 23.65 47.09
C LYS A 7 28.03 22.98 45.71
N TRP A 8 29.17 22.37 45.38
CA TRP A 8 29.38 21.64 44.12
C TRP A 8 28.57 20.33 44.05
N LEU A 9 28.34 19.68 45.19
CA LEU A 9 27.56 18.45 45.30
C LEU A 9 26.06 18.72 45.07
N VAL A 10 25.57 19.88 45.51
CA VAL A 10 24.19 20.34 45.24
C VAL A 10 24.00 20.66 43.76
N GLY A 11 24.99 21.28 43.11
CA GLY A 11 24.94 21.57 41.66
C GLY A 11 24.92 20.33 40.77
N CYS A 12 25.74 19.32 41.09
CA CYS A 12 25.78 18.06 40.35
C CYS A 12 24.48 17.25 40.50
N GLY A 13 23.93 17.19 41.72
CA GLY A 13 22.68 16.47 41.98
C GLY A 13 21.48 17.05 41.24
N VAL A 14 21.34 18.39 41.20
CA VAL A 14 20.25 19.05 40.47
C VAL A 14 20.39 18.84 38.95
N GLY A 15 21.62 18.87 38.42
CA GLY A 15 21.87 18.60 37.01
C GLY A 15 21.50 17.17 36.60
N CYS A 16 21.94 16.17 37.37
CA CYS A 16 21.61 14.77 37.09
C CYS A 16 20.09 14.51 37.21
N LEU A 17 19.43 15.08 38.22
CA LEU A 17 17.99 14.93 38.38
C LEU A 17 17.22 15.55 37.19
N ALA A 18 17.63 16.73 36.72
CA ALA A 18 17.01 17.36 35.56
C ALA A 18 17.14 16.50 34.29
N VAL A 19 18.32 15.92 34.04
CA VAL A 19 18.54 15.02 32.89
C VAL A 19 17.68 13.76 33.00
N LEU A 20 17.59 13.14 34.19
CA LEU A 20 16.76 11.96 34.41
C LEU A 20 15.27 12.26 34.22
N VAL A 21 14.79 13.41 34.70
CA VAL A 21 13.40 13.84 34.50
C VAL A 21 13.09 14.07 33.03
N VAL A 22 13.99 14.75 32.30
CA VAL A 22 13.83 14.95 30.85
C VAL A 22 13.83 13.61 30.11
N ALA A 23 14.77 12.72 30.42
CA ALA A 23 14.81 11.39 29.83
C ALA A 23 13.54 10.58 30.12
N PHE A 24 13.00 10.67 31.33
CA PHE A 24 11.76 10.01 31.72
C PHE A 24 10.53 10.56 30.99
N ILE A 25 10.41 11.88 30.89
CA ILE A 25 9.32 12.54 30.13
C ILE A 25 9.39 12.15 28.65
N LEU A 26 10.59 12.16 28.06
CA LEU A 26 10.80 11.73 26.67
C LEU A 26 10.49 10.24 26.50
N GLY A 27 10.86 9.40 27.46
CA GLY A 27 10.55 7.97 27.48
C GLY A 27 9.05 7.69 27.52
N ILE A 28 8.31 8.33 28.43
CA ILE A 28 6.84 8.21 28.51
C ILE A 28 6.17 8.76 27.26
N GLY A 29 6.58 9.96 26.81
CA GLY A 29 6.02 10.59 25.62
C GLY A 29 6.22 9.73 24.38
N GLY A 30 7.43 9.17 24.19
CA GLY A 30 7.74 8.23 23.13
C GLY A 30 6.92 6.94 23.22
N PHE A 31 6.79 6.36 24.41
CA PHE A 31 5.98 5.16 24.63
C PHE A 31 4.50 5.38 24.30
N LEU A 32 3.90 6.48 24.77
CA LEU A 32 2.49 6.80 24.48
C LEU A 32 2.24 7.05 22.99
N ALA A 33 3.18 7.74 22.31
CA ALA A 33 3.11 7.95 20.87
C ALA A 33 3.18 6.62 20.10
N MET A 34 4.15 5.75 20.44
CA MET A 34 4.28 4.42 19.83
C MET A 34 3.04 3.57 20.06
N ARG A 35 2.47 3.59 21.28
CA ARG A 35 1.24 2.84 21.60
C ARG A 35 0.04 3.28 20.74
N LYS A 36 -0.12 4.59 20.51
CA LYS A 36 -1.20 5.11 19.66
C LYS A 36 -1.03 4.67 18.20
N VAL A 37 0.20 4.72 17.69
CA VAL A 37 0.53 4.26 16.33
C VAL A 37 0.26 2.75 16.18
N ALA A 38 0.74 1.94 17.13
CA ALA A 38 0.51 0.51 17.15
C ALA A 38 -0.99 0.16 17.21
N GLY A 39 -1.77 0.90 17.99
CA GLY A 39 -3.23 0.73 18.04
C GLY A 39 -3.91 0.95 16.69
N GLY A 40 -3.51 1.98 15.94
CA GLY A 40 -4.05 2.25 14.61
C GLY A 40 -3.80 1.11 13.61
N PHE A 41 -2.61 0.52 13.63
CA PHE A 41 -2.31 -0.64 12.79
C PHE A 41 -3.04 -1.89 13.22
N GLN A 42 -3.16 -2.12 14.52
CA GLN A 42 -3.92 -3.26 15.03
C GLN A 42 -5.40 -3.16 14.59
N GLU A 43 -5.98 -1.96 14.62
CA GLU A 43 -7.34 -1.72 14.11
C GLU A 43 -7.43 -1.92 12.60
N ALA A 44 -6.45 -1.44 11.82
CA ALA A 44 -6.40 -1.65 10.37
C ALA A 44 -6.28 -3.14 10.02
N GLN A 45 -5.39 -3.87 10.71
CA GLN A 45 -5.22 -5.31 10.55
C GLN A 45 -6.50 -6.07 10.90
N GLN A 46 -7.16 -5.73 12.01
CA GLN A 46 -8.46 -6.32 12.36
C GLN A 46 -9.53 -6.05 11.30
N ALA A 47 -9.53 -4.85 10.71
CA ALA A 47 -10.46 -4.52 9.63
C ALA A 47 -10.18 -5.34 8.36
N VAL A 48 -8.91 -5.50 7.98
CA VAL A 48 -8.49 -6.34 6.84
C VAL A 48 -8.82 -7.82 7.10
N SER A 49 -8.48 -8.37 8.27
CA SER A 49 -8.81 -9.75 8.63
C SER A 49 -10.32 -10.01 8.65
N ARG A 50 -11.15 -8.99 8.92
CA ARG A 50 -12.60 -9.10 8.79
C ARG A 50 -13.03 -9.25 7.32
N VAL A 51 -12.42 -8.50 6.40
CA VAL A 51 -12.67 -8.67 4.95
C VAL A 51 -12.31 -10.09 4.51
N GLU A 52 -11.12 -10.57 4.91
CA GLU A 52 -10.68 -11.93 4.56
C GLU A 52 -11.55 -13.01 5.21
N GLY A 53 -11.99 -12.80 6.46
CA GLY A 53 -12.91 -13.71 7.15
C GLY A 53 -14.29 -13.80 6.49
N GLU A 54 -14.76 -12.72 5.86
CA GLU A 54 -16.07 -12.67 5.19
C GLU A 54 -16.01 -13.13 3.73
N PHE A 55 -14.96 -12.77 2.99
CA PHE A 55 -14.88 -12.95 1.53
C PHE A 55 -13.78 -13.92 1.07
N GLY A 56 -12.97 -14.45 1.99
CA GLY A 56 -11.83 -15.31 1.69
C GLY A 56 -10.53 -14.54 1.42
N SER A 57 -9.44 -15.29 1.25
CA SER A 57 -8.14 -14.70 0.91
C SER A 57 -8.17 -14.06 -0.48
N PRO A 58 -7.33 -13.05 -0.75
CA PRO A 58 -7.30 -12.42 -2.07
C PRO A 58 -7.05 -13.40 -3.22
N GLU A 59 -6.20 -14.41 -3.00
CA GLU A 59 -5.88 -15.44 -4.00
C GLU A 59 -7.03 -16.44 -4.26
N ALA A 60 -8.01 -16.53 -3.36
CA ALA A 60 -9.16 -17.43 -3.50
C ALA A 60 -10.28 -16.84 -4.38
N TYR A 61 -10.16 -15.58 -4.81
CA TYR A 61 -11.14 -14.96 -5.68
C TYR A 61 -11.27 -15.71 -7.02
N ILE A 62 -12.51 -15.83 -7.50
CA ILE A 62 -12.86 -16.47 -8.76
C ILE A 62 -13.68 -15.45 -9.58
N PRO A 63 -13.21 -15.01 -10.75
CA PRO A 63 -13.97 -14.11 -11.61
C PRO A 63 -15.18 -14.83 -12.22
N GLU A 64 -16.12 -14.05 -12.76
CA GLU A 64 -17.29 -14.60 -13.44
C GLU A 64 -16.88 -15.55 -14.59
N PRO A 65 -17.66 -16.63 -14.82
CA PRO A 65 -17.29 -17.68 -15.77
C PRO A 65 -17.35 -17.24 -17.24
N ASP A 66 -17.93 -16.07 -17.53
CA ASP A 66 -17.91 -15.43 -18.86
C ASP A 66 -16.87 -14.30 -18.97
N GLY A 67 -16.09 -14.07 -17.91
CA GLY A 67 -15.08 -13.02 -17.84
C GLY A 67 -15.62 -11.61 -17.70
N ARG A 68 -16.94 -11.38 -17.70
CA ARG A 68 -17.50 -10.04 -17.51
C ARG A 68 -17.31 -9.57 -16.07
N ILE A 69 -17.22 -8.26 -15.90
CA ILE A 69 -17.33 -7.64 -14.58
C ILE A 69 -18.73 -7.01 -14.52
N PRO A 70 -19.66 -7.53 -13.71
CA PRO A 70 -21.00 -6.97 -13.64
C PRO A 70 -20.96 -5.48 -13.26
N ALA A 71 -21.88 -4.69 -13.82
CA ALA A 71 -21.89 -3.24 -13.62
C ALA A 71 -21.99 -2.87 -12.13
N GLU A 72 -22.77 -3.61 -11.35
CA GLU A 72 -22.88 -3.44 -9.90
C GLU A 72 -21.56 -3.67 -9.16
N ARG A 73 -20.69 -4.55 -9.67
CA ARG A 73 -19.36 -4.79 -9.08
C ARG A 73 -18.39 -3.66 -9.42
N MET A 74 -18.49 -3.09 -10.62
CA MET A 74 -17.75 -1.87 -10.97
C MET A 74 -18.18 -0.66 -10.14
N GLU A 75 -19.48 -0.51 -9.88
CA GLU A 75 -19.99 0.54 -9.00
C GLU A 75 -19.52 0.35 -7.55
N ALA A 76 -19.54 -0.88 -7.04
CA ALA A 76 -18.97 -1.22 -5.74
C ALA A 76 -17.47 -0.88 -5.66
N PHE A 77 -16.70 -1.22 -6.69
CA PHE A 77 -15.28 -0.88 -6.78
C PHE A 77 -15.07 0.64 -6.71
N LEU A 78 -15.79 1.40 -7.54
CA LEU A 78 -15.70 2.86 -7.55
C LEU A 78 -16.16 3.48 -6.24
N ALA A 79 -17.15 2.91 -5.55
CA ALA A 79 -17.59 3.39 -4.24
C ALA A 79 -16.51 3.18 -3.17
N VAL A 80 -15.78 2.06 -3.19
CA VAL A 80 -14.59 1.85 -2.34
C VAL A 80 -13.50 2.86 -2.67
N ARG A 81 -13.27 3.15 -3.97
CA ARG A 81 -12.31 4.18 -4.40
C ARG A 81 -12.72 5.57 -3.92
N ASP A 82 -14.00 5.89 -3.92
CA ASP A 82 -14.55 7.18 -3.48
C ASP A 82 -14.48 7.35 -1.97
N ALA A 83 -14.84 6.32 -1.20
CA ALA A 83 -14.78 6.32 0.27
C ALA A 83 -13.36 6.58 0.82
N THR A 84 -12.33 6.26 0.04
CA THR A 84 -10.92 6.47 0.39
C THR A 84 -10.32 7.75 -0.21
N SER A 85 -11.05 8.48 -1.04
CA SER A 85 -10.55 9.66 -1.78
C SER A 85 -9.95 10.75 -0.89
N SER A 86 -10.63 11.11 0.20
CA SER A 86 -10.15 12.12 1.15
C SER A 86 -8.83 11.72 1.80
N VAL A 87 -8.69 10.45 2.21
CA VAL A 87 -7.46 9.97 2.85
C VAL A 87 -6.32 9.86 1.83
N ARG A 88 -6.62 9.43 0.59
CA ARG A 88 -5.66 9.45 -0.52
C ARG A 88 -5.13 10.85 -0.80
N GLY A 89 -6.01 11.84 -0.95
CA GLY A 89 -5.61 13.23 -1.18
C GLY A 89 -4.76 13.81 -0.04
N GLU A 90 -5.12 13.51 1.21
CA GLU A 90 -4.33 13.92 2.38
C GLU A 90 -2.95 13.24 2.47
N LEU A 91 -2.85 11.97 2.08
CA LEU A 91 -1.58 11.25 2.02
C LEU A 91 -0.71 11.76 0.88
N GLY A 92 -1.29 11.92 -0.32
CA GLY A 92 -0.62 12.45 -1.50
C GLY A 92 0.00 13.82 -1.26
N ALA A 93 -0.77 14.77 -0.71
CA ALA A 93 -0.28 16.10 -0.38
C ALA A 93 0.90 16.08 0.61
N ARG A 94 0.91 15.14 1.55
CA ARG A 94 2.03 14.99 2.49
C ARG A 94 3.25 14.41 1.82
N VAL A 95 3.09 13.40 0.97
CA VAL A 95 4.20 12.84 0.20
C VAL A 95 4.84 13.94 -0.65
N GLU A 96 4.04 14.74 -1.35
CA GLU A 96 4.52 15.86 -2.15
C GLU A 96 5.27 16.90 -1.30
N GLU A 97 4.74 17.27 -0.12
CA GLU A 97 5.40 18.16 0.84
C GLU A 97 6.78 17.59 1.26
N LEU A 98 6.87 16.29 1.52
CA LEU A 98 8.12 15.61 1.88
C LEU A 98 9.15 15.62 0.75
N GLU A 99 8.70 15.39 -0.48
CA GLU A 99 9.57 15.41 -1.66
C GLU A 99 10.08 16.81 -1.94
N ALA A 100 9.23 17.84 -1.78
CA ALA A 100 9.64 19.23 -1.91
C ALA A 100 10.69 19.63 -0.86
N MET A 101 10.50 19.25 0.41
CA MET A 101 11.44 19.55 1.50
C MET A 101 12.81 18.88 1.36
N THR A 102 12.88 17.78 0.61
CA THR A 102 14.13 17.06 0.36
C THR A 102 14.81 17.53 -0.93
N GLY A 103 14.16 18.36 -1.76
CA GLY A 103 14.63 18.82 -3.06
C GLY A 103 15.79 19.82 -3.02
N ASP A 104 15.99 20.50 -1.88
CA ASP A 104 17.02 21.52 -1.75
C ASP A 104 18.36 20.93 -1.27
N GLN A 105 19.42 21.18 -2.07
CA GLN A 105 20.83 20.89 -1.79
C GLN A 105 21.36 21.46 -0.45
N GLU A 106 20.58 22.26 0.29
CA GLU A 106 20.94 22.73 1.63
C GLU A 106 21.10 21.61 2.68
N LEU A 107 20.68 20.38 2.37
CA LEU A 107 20.86 19.24 3.27
C LEU A 107 22.33 18.79 3.41
N GLU A 108 23.28 19.27 2.60
CA GLU A 108 24.71 19.00 2.84
C GLU A 108 25.27 19.73 4.07
N ARG A 109 24.61 20.79 4.56
CA ARG A 109 25.17 21.66 5.62
C ARG A 109 24.70 21.40 7.05
N LYS A 110 23.70 20.54 7.27
CA LYS A 110 23.09 20.32 8.61
C LYS A 110 23.49 18.97 9.21
N SER A 111 23.82 18.98 10.51
CA SER A 111 24.35 17.81 11.24
C SER A 111 23.36 16.63 11.23
N GLY A 112 23.91 15.40 11.30
CA GLY A 112 23.13 14.16 11.21
C GLY A 112 21.97 14.05 12.21
N PHE A 113 22.08 14.67 13.39
CA PHE A 113 21.01 14.68 14.39
C PHE A 113 19.79 15.54 13.97
N GLN A 114 20.01 16.65 13.24
CA GLN A 114 18.90 17.46 12.70
C GLN A 114 18.19 16.76 11.53
N LYS A 115 18.93 16.03 10.69
CA LYS A 115 18.35 15.16 9.65
C LYS A 115 17.49 14.06 10.27
N PHE A 116 18.01 13.35 11.28
CA PHE A 116 17.29 12.31 12.01
C PHE A 116 16.02 12.83 12.69
N LEU A 117 16.10 13.96 13.41
CA LEU A 117 14.93 14.60 14.02
C LEU A 117 13.86 15.02 12.99
N ARG A 118 14.27 15.46 11.80
CA ARG A 118 13.34 15.88 10.75
C ARG A 118 12.64 14.67 10.13
N VAL A 119 13.39 13.64 9.72
CA VAL A 119 12.86 12.37 9.20
C VAL A 119 11.94 11.67 10.21
N MET A 120 12.30 11.68 11.50
CA MET A 120 11.42 11.17 12.56
C MET A 120 10.13 12.01 12.68
N ARG A 121 10.20 13.34 12.54
CA ARG A 121 9.01 14.21 12.63
C ARG A 121 8.09 14.07 11.42
N THR A 122 8.63 13.73 10.25
CA THR A 122 7.86 13.54 9.02
C THR A 122 7.37 12.11 8.81
N GLY A 123 8.15 11.10 9.20
CA GLY A 123 7.74 9.68 9.13
C GLY A 123 6.63 9.31 10.12
N VAL A 124 6.58 9.95 11.30
CA VAL A 124 5.56 9.68 12.34
C VAL A 124 4.14 10.11 11.89
N GLY A 125 3.99 10.97 10.89
CA GLY A 125 2.68 11.43 10.40
C GLY A 125 2.06 10.59 9.29
N ALA A 126 2.86 9.95 8.44
CA ALA A 126 2.38 9.13 7.32
C ALA A 126 1.82 7.80 7.81
N ILE A 127 2.49 7.20 8.80
CA ILE A 127 2.19 5.88 9.34
C ILE A 127 0.73 5.76 9.86
N PRO A 128 0.22 6.63 10.76
CA PRO A 128 -1.19 6.58 11.17
C PRO A 128 -2.20 6.77 10.04
N ARG A 129 -1.82 7.51 8.98
CA ARG A 129 -2.68 7.77 7.83
C ARG A 129 -2.73 6.58 6.87
N ILE A 130 -1.63 5.85 6.70
CA ILE A 130 -1.64 4.56 6.01
C ILE A 130 -2.58 3.60 6.75
N ALA A 131 -2.46 3.49 8.07
CA ALA A 131 -3.39 2.68 8.86
C ALA A 131 -4.87 3.15 8.70
N ALA A 132 -5.12 4.46 8.66
CA ALA A 132 -6.45 5.00 8.41
C ALA A 132 -6.96 4.72 6.99
N PHE A 133 -6.10 4.81 5.97
CA PHE A 133 -6.43 4.45 4.58
C PHE A 133 -6.87 2.99 4.50
N GLU A 134 -6.10 2.11 5.12
CA GLU A 134 -6.34 0.66 5.12
C GLU A 134 -7.61 0.28 5.85
N ARG A 135 -7.81 0.88 7.03
CA ARG A 135 -9.07 0.72 7.77
C ARG A 135 -10.27 1.21 6.96
N ASN A 136 -10.20 2.41 6.39
CA ASN A 136 -11.30 2.96 5.59
C ASN A 136 -11.58 2.13 4.35
N ARG A 137 -10.53 1.62 3.69
CA ARG A 137 -10.67 0.72 2.56
C ARG A 137 -11.34 -0.60 2.98
N ALA A 138 -10.87 -1.22 4.05
CA ALA A 138 -11.44 -2.45 4.56
C ALA A 138 -12.92 -2.28 4.99
N ASP A 139 -13.24 -1.18 5.68
CA ASP A 139 -14.61 -0.87 6.07
C ASP A 139 -15.52 -0.63 4.84
N ALA A 140 -15.01 0.04 3.80
CA ALA A 140 -15.72 0.23 2.54
C ALA A 140 -15.90 -1.09 1.76
N LEU A 141 -14.89 -1.94 1.73
CA LEU A 141 -14.94 -3.27 1.12
C LEU A 141 -16.06 -4.12 1.75
N VAL A 142 -16.14 -4.16 3.09
CA VAL A 142 -17.26 -4.82 3.81
C VAL A 142 -18.59 -4.18 3.45
N ALA A 143 -18.70 -2.85 3.48
CA ALA A 143 -19.95 -2.14 3.19
C ALA A 143 -20.50 -2.42 1.77
N HIS A 144 -19.60 -2.63 0.80
CA HIS A 144 -19.94 -2.93 -0.59
C HIS A 144 -19.85 -4.43 -0.94
N ARG A 145 -19.69 -5.30 0.07
CA ARG A 145 -19.61 -6.75 -0.07
C ARG A 145 -18.56 -7.18 -1.10
N MET A 146 -17.37 -6.61 -1.02
CA MET A 146 -16.26 -6.83 -1.95
C MET A 146 -15.06 -7.38 -1.20
N GLY A 147 -14.52 -8.51 -1.66
CA GLY A 147 -13.27 -9.05 -1.13
C GLY A 147 -12.05 -8.31 -1.67
N LEU A 148 -10.91 -8.45 -0.99
CA LEU A 148 -9.64 -7.87 -1.45
C LEU A 148 -9.19 -8.44 -2.80
N GLY A 149 -9.40 -9.74 -3.04
CA GLY A 149 -9.06 -10.38 -4.31
C GLY A 149 -9.81 -9.79 -5.51
N GLU A 150 -11.11 -9.53 -5.33
CA GLU A 150 -11.93 -8.86 -6.33
C GLU A 150 -11.49 -7.41 -6.55
N TYR A 151 -11.23 -6.67 -5.46
CA TYR A 151 -10.75 -5.30 -5.55
C TYR A 151 -9.45 -5.20 -6.34
N TRP A 152 -8.47 -6.05 -6.03
CA TRP A 152 -7.18 -6.09 -6.74
C TRP A 152 -7.30 -6.59 -8.17
N TYR A 153 -8.20 -7.54 -8.44
CA TYR A 153 -8.51 -8.00 -9.79
C TYR A 153 -9.02 -6.84 -10.65
N ILE A 154 -10.05 -6.13 -10.19
CA ILE A 154 -10.63 -4.98 -10.90
C ILE A 154 -9.59 -3.86 -11.02
N TYR A 155 -8.84 -3.55 -9.95
CA TYR A 155 -7.81 -2.51 -9.95
C TYR A 155 -6.78 -2.74 -11.06
N SER A 156 -6.19 -3.94 -11.12
CA SER A 156 -5.15 -4.27 -12.09
C SER A 156 -5.67 -4.21 -13.54
N LEU A 157 -6.86 -4.78 -13.79
CA LEU A 157 -7.46 -4.74 -15.13
C LEU A 157 -7.82 -3.32 -15.56
N ALA A 158 -8.41 -2.54 -14.67
CA ALA A 158 -8.83 -1.17 -14.94
C ALA A 158 -7.63 -0.26 -15.16
N TYR A 159 -6.68 -0.22 -14.22
CA TYR A 159 -5.61 0.76 -14.25
C TYR A 159 -4.43 0.32 -15.10
N TYR A 160 -3.94 -0.91 -14.94
CA TYR A 160 -2.73 -1.36 -15.65
C TYR A 160 -3.05 -1.85 -17.06
N SER A 161 -4.08 -2.69 -17.23
CA SER A 161 -4.37 -3.29 -18.54
C SER A 161 -5.20 -2.38 -19.45
N SER A 162 -6.26 -1.73 -18.95
CA SER A 162 -7.19 -0.90 -19.74
C SER A 162 -6.73 0.56 -19.92
N LEU A 163 -6.34 1.21 -18.81
CA LEU A 163 -5.92 2.61 -18.80
C LEU A 163 -4.41 2.79 -19.02
N LYS A 164 -3.63 1.69 -19.03
CA LYS A 164 -2.18 1.69 -19.24
C LYS A 164 -1.44 2.61 -18.26
N LYS A 165 -1.93 2.69 -17.01
CA LYS A 165 -1.22 3.34 -15.90
C LYS A 165 0.03 2.54 -15.56
N ASP A 166 1.07 3.22 -15.10
CA ASP A 166 2.35 2.58 -14.84
C ASP A 166 2.36 1.93 -13.45
N PRO A 167 2.60 0.61 -13.33
CA PRO A 167 2.73 -0.05 -12.03
C PRO A 167 3.84 0.53 -11.15
N GLY A 168 4.82 1.23 -11.74
CA GLY A 168 5.88 1.97 -11.06
C GLY A 168 5.47 3.35 -10.52
N ASP A 169 4.24 3.81 -10.75
CA ASP A 169 3.74 5.03 -10.15
C ASP A 169 3.81 4.98 -8.60
N GLY A 170 4.10 6.13 -8.01
CA GLY A 170 4.26 6.32 -6.58
C GLY A 170 5.20 7.51 -6.28
N PRO A 171 5.59 7.71 -5.01
CA PRO A 171 6.52 8.76 -4.63
C PRO A 171 7.86 8.61 -5.37
N LYS A 172 8.49 9.69 -5.83
CA LYS A 172 9.80 9.67 -6.51
C LYS A 172 10.95 9.20 -5.63
N ARG A 173 10.86 9.36 -4.31
CA ARG A 173 12.00 9.17 -3.38
C ARG A 173 11.79 8.10 -2.31
N VAL A 174 10.61 7.49 -2.29
CA VAL A 174 10.25 6.47 -1.30
C VAL A 174 10.33 5.10 -1.96
N HIS A 175 11.19 4.23 -1.44
CA HIS A 175 11.27 2.84 -1.88
C HIS A 175 11.19 1.88 -0.69
N SER A 176 10.64 0.69 -0.94
CA SER A 176 10.71 -0.43 0.00
C SER A 176 12.07 -1.10 -0.18
N GLY A 177 12.88 -1.15 0.88
CA GLY A 177 14.12 -1.93 0.87
C GLY A 177 13.85 -3.43 1.00
N ASP A 178 14.90 -4.24 0.85
CA ASP A 178 14.86 -5.71 0.86
C ASP A 178 14.21 -6.35 2.10
N ASN A 179 14.12 -5.60 3.21
CA ASN A 179 13.49 -6.04 4.47
C ASN A 179 12.17 -5.29 4.76
N GLU A 180 11.45 -4.86 3.72
CA GLU A 180 10.22 -4.05 3.83
C GLU A 180 10.39 -2.69 4.54
N ASN A 181 11.63 -2.32 4.90
CA ASN A 181 11.92 -1.04 5.49
C ASN A 181 11.80 0.06 4.43
N ILE A 182 10.89 1.00 4.65
CA ILE A 182 10.75 2.19 3.83
C ILE A 182 12.03 3.04 3.99
N ARG A 183 12.75 3.22 2.89
CA ARG A 183 13.93 4.09 2.83
C ARG A 183 13.61 5.30 1.96
N ILE A 184 14.03 6.47 2.45
CA ILE A 184 14.07 7.70 1.67
C ILE A 184 15.52 7.88 1.25
N ASP A 185 15.83 7.59 -0.01
CA ASP A 185 17.16 7.76 -0.54
C ASP A 185 17.19 9.02 -1.42
N GLY A 186 18.11 9.93 -1.08
CA GLY A 186 18.34 11.16 -1.83
C GLY A 186 19.38 11.01 -2.94
N HIS A 187 20.02 9.84 -3.05
CA HIS A 187 21.12 9.58 -3.96
C HIS A 187 20.78 8.62 -5.10
N THR A 188 19.71 7.82 -4.97
CA THR A 188 19.20 6.99 -6.07
C THR A 188 18.48 7.85 -7.11
N ASP A 189 18.69 7.52 -8.39
CA ASP A 189 17.95 8.15 -9.48
C ASP A 189 16.44 7.85 -9.37
N PRO A 190 15.54 8.85 -9.42
CA PRO A 190 14.09 8.61 -9.37
C PRO A 190 13.56 7.60 -10.40
N GLN A 191 14.24 7.48 -11.55
CA GLN A 191 13.88 6.50 -12.57
C GLN A 191 14.20 5.07 -12.10
N GLU A 192 15.33 4.84 -11.46
CA GLU A 192 15.70 3.55 -10.86
C GLU A 192 14.70 3.15 -9.75
N ILE A 193 14.27 4.11 -8.92
CA ILE A 193 13.21 3.89 -7.92
C ILE A 193 11.89 3.46 -8.59
N ARG A 194 11.50 4.15 -9.66
CA ARG A 194 10.29 3.85 -10.43
C ARG A 194 10.35 2.45 -11.06
N GLU A 195 11.48 2.08 -11.65
CA GLU A 195 11.70 0.77 -12.28
C GLU A 195 11.72 -0.37 -11.25
N SER A 196 12.41 -0.17 -10.13
CA SER A 196 12.40 -1.12 -9.01
C SER A 196 10.98 -1.37 -8.50
N ARG A 197 10.21 -0.29 -8.29
CA ARG A 197 8.80 -0.39 -7.89
C ARG A 197 7.96 -1.10 -8.94
N ARG A 198 8.12 -0.75 -10.23
CA ARG A 198 7.38 -1.38 -11.32
C ARG A 198 7.61 -2.89 -11.31
N SER A 199 8.86 -3.34 -11.24
CA SER A 199 9.17 -4.78 -11.21
C SER A 199 8.61 -5.46 -9.95
N ALA A 200 8.69 -4.82 -8.77
CA ALA A 200 8.09 -5.37 -7.55
C ALA A 200 6.56 -5.50 -7.65
N MET A 201 5.90 -4.48 -8.22
CA MET A 201 4.46 -4.48 -8.43
C MET A 201 4.04 -5.52 -9.48
N ASN A 202 4.73 -5.58 -10.62
CA ASN A 202 4.46 -6.55 -11.68
C ASN A 202 4.54 -7.98 -11.13
N ARG A 203 5.60 -8.31 -10.38
CA ARG A 203 5.74 -9.63 -9.74
C ARG A 203 4.64 -9.93 -8.73
N ARG A 204 4.16 -8.93 -7.98
CA ARG A 204 3.05 -9.12 -7.03
C ARG A 204 1.74 -9.38 -7.77
N VAL A 205 1.44 -8.57 -8.78
CA VAL A 205 0.23 -8.70 -9.60
C VAL A 205 0.23 -10.03 -10.36
N ASP A 206 1.37 -10.43 -10.94
CA ASP A 206 1.57 -11.73 -11.60
C ASP A 206 1.19 -12.89 -10.68
N ARG A 207 1.78 -12.97 -9.48
CA ARG A 207 1.48 -14.04 -8.51
C ARG A 207 -0.01 -14.11 -8.15
N LEU A 208 -0.61 -12.96 -7.85
CA LEU A 208 -2.03 -12.88 -7.51
C LEU A 208 -2.90 -13.36 -8.69
N PHE A 209 -2.63 -12.87 -9.90
CA PHE A 209 -3.43 -13.17 -11.07
C PHE A 209 -3.29 -14.62 -11.52
N ARG A 210 -2.12 -15.23 -11.42
CA ARG A 210 -1.99 -16.67 -11.67
C ARG A 210 -2.97 -17.48 -10.82
N ARG A 211 -3.06 -17.19 -9.53
CA ARG A 211 -3.99 -17.88 -8.62
C ARG A 211 -5.45 -17.65 -9.02
N ILE A 212 -5.83 -16.40 -9.26
CA ILE A 212 -7.20 -16.04 -9.66
C ILE A 212 -7.58 -16.72 -10.99
N LEU A 213 -6.70 -16.71 -11.98
CA LEU A 213 -6.92 -17.30 -13.29
C LEU A 213 -6.92 -18.84 -13.24
N GLU A 214 -6.03 -19.47 -12.46
CA GLU A 214 -6.05 -20.91 -12.18
C GLU A 214 -7.40 -21.32 -11.56
N ASN A 215 -7.92 -20.52 -10.63
CA ASN A 215 -9.21 -20.79 -10.01
C ASN A 215 -10.36 -20.66 -11.01
N ALA A 216 -10.30 -19.69 -11.93
CA ALA A 216 -11.28 -19.54 -13.01
C ALA A 216 -11.33 -20.79 -13.90
N VAL A 217 -10.16 -21.32 -14.28
CA VAL A 217 -10.05 -22.58 -15.06
C VAL A 217 -10.62 -23.76 -14.27
N LYS A 218 -10.22 -23.93 -13.01
CA LYS A 218 -10.70 -25.02 -12.14
C LYS A 218 -12.21 -24.95 -11.89
N GLY A 219 -12.77 -23.74 -11.81
CA GLY A 219 -14.20 -23.50 -11.59
C GLY A 219 -15.07 -23.78 -12.81
N SER A 220 -14.49 -23.84 -14.02
CA SER A 220 -15.21 -24.14 -15.25
C SER A 220 -15.65 -25.62 -15.30
N LYS A 221 -16.94 -25.87 -15.15
CA LYS A 221 -17.53 -27.22 -15.11
C LYS A 221 -17.80 -27.84 -16.50
N SER A 222 -17.56 -27.12 -17.59
CA SER A 222 -17.95 -27.54 -18.95
C SER A 222 -16.84 -28.34 -19.64
N ALA A 223 -17.21 -29.42 -20.32
CA ALA A 223 -16.32 -30.17 -21.22
C ALA A 223 -15.93 -29.35 -22.47
N GLU A 224 -16.75 -28.34 -22.83
CA GLU A 224 -16.45 -27.38 -23.88
C GLU A 224 -15.88 -26.10 -23.27
N LYS A 225 -14.63 -25.78 -23.62
CA LYS A 225 -13.93 -24.58 -23.14
C LYS A 225 -14.54 -23.34 -23.80
N SER A 226 -15.18 -22.49 -23.00
CA SER A 226 -15.66 -21.18 -23.48
C SER A 226 -14.50 -20.35 -24.05
N PRO A 227 -14.77 -19.39 -24.96
CA PRO A 227 -13.75 -18.47 -25.46
C PRO A 227 -12.98 -17.75 -24.34
N TRP A 228 -13.67 -17.38 -23.26
CA TRP A 228 -13.06 -16.83 -22.05
C TRP A 228 -12.01 -17.76 -21.44
N ILE A 229 -12.34 -19.04 -21.20
CA ILE A 229 -11.40 -19.99 -20.59
C ILE A 229 -10.19 -20.23 -21.50
N GLN A 230 -10.37 -20.25 -22.81
CA GLN A 230 -9.25 -20.33 -23.76
C GLN A 230 -8.34 -19.10 -23.68
N ALA A 231 -8.92 -17.90 -23.53
CA ALA A 231 -8.14 -16.67 -23.31
C ALA A 231 -7.38 -16.73 -21.98
N VAL A 232 -8.01 -17.21 -20.91
CA VAL A 232 -7.39 -17.36 -19.58
C VAL A 232 -6.21 -18.33 -19.62
N GLU A 233 -6.35 -19.49 -20.26
CA GLU A 233 -5.25 -20.45 -20.40
C GLU A 233 -4.08 -19.86 -21.19
N LYS A 234 -4.36 -19.09 -22.26
CA LYS A 234 -3.32 -18.39 -23.01
C LYS A 234 -2.60 -17.34 -22.15
N GLU A 235 -3.33 -16.58 -21.35
CA GLU A 235 -2.73 -15.57 -20.47
C GLU A 235 -1.92 -16.20 -19.34
N LEU A 236 -2.36 -17.33 -18.78
CA LEU A 236 -1.56 -18.10 -17.82
C LEU A 236 -0.21 -18.52 -18.42
N THR A 237 -0.19 -19.02 -19.65
CA THR A 237 1.07 -19.34 -20.35
C THR A 237 1.94 -18.09 -20.56
N ALA A 238 1.34 -16.97 -20.98
CA ALA A 238 2.09 -15.72 -21.17
C ALA A 238 2.71 -15.20 -19.87
N LEU A 239 1.98 -15.28 -18.76
CA LEU A 239 2.52 -14.98 -17.44
C LEU A 239 3.67 -15.94 -17.11
N GLU A 240 3.51 -17.25 -17.29
CA GLU A 240 4.59 -18.25 -17.03
C GLU A 240 5.90 -17.94 -17.77
N GLU A 241 5.81 -17.45 -19.00
CA GLU A 241 6.97 -17.11 -19.83
C GLU A 241 7.65 -15.79 -19.41
N ASP A 242 6.91 -14.82 -18.87
CA ASP A 242 7.43 -13.52 -18.44
C ASP A 242 6.96 -13.13 -17.03
N ARG A 243 7.90 -13.18 -16.06
CA ARG A 243 7.64 -12.86 -14.65
C ARG A 243 7.42 -11.38 -14.36
N ASP A 244 7.81 -10.49 -15.26
CA ASP A 244 7.61 -9.05 -15.12
C ASP A 244 6.43 -8.56 -15.97
N ARG A 245 5.71 -9.45 -16.67
CA ARG A 245 4.49 -9.14 -17.40
C ARG A 245 3.33 -8.81 -16.45
N ILE A 246 2.51 -7.84 -16.83
CA ILE A 246 1.19 -7.61 -16.20
C ILE A 246 0.08 -8.39 -16.93
N PRO A 247 -0.98 -8.80 -16.23
CA PRO A 247 -2.09 -9.51 -16.84
C PRO A 247 -2.69 -8.74 -18.02
N TRP A 248 -2.84 -9.41 -19.15
CA TRP A 248 -3.45 -8.86 -20.36
C TRP A 248 -2.73 -7.62 -20.90
N GLU A 249 -1.41 -7.58 -20.79
CA GLU A 249 -0.57 -6.48 -21.28
C GLU A 249 -0.85 -6.16 -22.76
N ASP A 250 -1.04 -7.20 -23.57
CA ASP A 250 -1.28 -7.12 -25.03
C ASP A 250 -2.71 -6.72 -25.41
N GLY A 251 -3.63 -6.65 -24.44
CA GLY A 251 -5.04 -6.34 -24.69
C GLY A 251 -5.98 -7.18 -23.83
N LEU A 252 -7.05 -6.53 -23.36
CA LEU A 252 -8.08 -7.18 -22.57
C LEU A 252 -8.97 -8.08 -23.45
N PRO A 253 -9.48 -9.19 -22.91
CA PRO A 253 -10.59 -9.92 -23.50
C PRO A 253 -11.79 -8.99 -23.75
N PRO A 254 -12.50 -9.14 -24.89
CA PRO A 254 -13.59 -8.21 -25.28
C PRO A 254 -14.66 -8.02 -24.20
N GLU A 255 -14.98 -9.08 -23.45
CA GLU A 255 -15.98 -9.09 -22.39
C GLU A 255 -15.57 -8.20 -21.21
N ILE A 256 -14.29 -8.21 -20.83
CA ILE A 256 -13.74 -7.32 -19.79
C ILE A 256 -13.69 -5.89 -20.31
N GLU A 257 -13.22 -5.69 -21.54
CA GLU A 257 -13.14 -4.35 -22.13
C GLU A 257 -14.52 -3.68 -22.20
N GLU A 258 -15.54 -4.41 -22.64
CA GLU A 258 -16.93 -3.95 -22.66
C GLU A 258 -17.45 -3.61 -21.26
N SER A 259 -17.09 -4.42 -20.25
CA SER A 259 -17.47 -4.18 -18.85
C SER A 259 -16.87 -2.88 -18.29
N LEU A 260 -15.61 -2.55 -18.65
CA LEU A 260 -14.90 -1.38 -18.15
C LEU A 260 -15.24 -0.09 -18.93
N ARG A 261 -15.62 -0.20 -20.21
CA ARG A 261 -15.81 0.94 -21.11
C ARG A 261 -16.75 2.04 -20.56
N PRO A 262 -17.93 1.73 -19.96
CA PRO A 262 -18.83 2.74 -19.42
C PRO A 262 -18.25 3.53 -18.24
N PHE A 263 -17.25 2.96 -17.54
CA PHE A 263 -16.67 3.52 -16.33
C PHE A 263 -15.31 4.18 -16.56
N ARG A 264 -14.80 4.17 -17.81
CA ARG A 264 -13.42 4.59 -18.14
C ARG A 264 -13.06 5.97 -17.60
N GLU A 265 -13.95 6.95 -17.73
CA GLU A 265 -13.71 8.32 -17.24
C GLU A 265 -13.64 8.38 -15.71
N LYS A 266 -14.57 7.74 -15.00
CA LYS A 266 -14.57 7.69 -13.53
C LYS A 266 -13.36 6.93 -12.98
N LEU A 267 -12.95 5.87 -13.68
CA LEU A 267 -11.74 5.13 -13.37
C LEU A 267 -10.53 6.06 -13.50
N ASP A 268 -10.35 6.72 -14.64
CA ASP A 268 -9.22 7.63 -14.86
C ASP A 268 -9.14 8.75 -13.80
N GLN A 269 -10.29 9.37 -13.47
CA GLN A 269 -10.38 10.41 -12.44
C GLN A 269 -10.08 9.90 -11.02
N SER A 270 -10.36 8.63 -10.74
CA SER A 270 -10.12 8.04 -9.41
C SER A 270 -8.73 7.47 -9.24
N TYR A 271 -7.90 7.43 -10.29
CA TYR A 271 -6.51 6.99 -10.21
C TYR A 271 -5.65 8.04 -9.49
N ASP A 272 -4.84 7.59 -8.53
CA ASP A 272 -3.87 8.43 -7.83
C ASP A 272 -2.49 7.78 -7.95
N PRO A 273 -1.57 8.36 -8.75
CA PRO A 273 -0.26 7.75 -8.98
C PRO A 273 0.56 7.66 -7.70
N VAL A 274 0.43 8.62 -6.77
CA VAL A 274 1.21 8.62 -5.52
C VAL A 274 0.80 7.48 -4.61
N MET A 275 -0.49 7.14 -4.62
CA MET A 275 -1.07 6.11 -3.76
C MET A 275 -0.98 4.69 -4.32
N ASN A 276 -0.60 4.52 -5.59
CA ASN A 276 -0.51 3.22 -6.26
C ASN A 276 0.24 2.12 -5.46
N PRO A 277 1.38 2.39 -4.78
CA PRO A 277 2.06 1.36 -3.98
C PRO A 277 1.24 0.86 -2.78
N LEU A 278 0.37 1.71 -2.24
CA LEU A 278 -0.44 1.40 -1.06
C LEU A 278 -1.65 0.53 -1.40
N GLU A 279 -2.05 0.49 -2.68
CA GLU A 279 -3.22 -0.27 -3.12
C GLU A 279 -3.03 -1.79 -2.99
N PHE A 280 -1.79 -2.28 -2.92
CA PHE A 280 -1.47 -3.70 -2.80
C PHE A 280 -0.75 -4.05 -1.51
N ILE A 281 -0.85 -3.23 -0.45
CA ILE A 281 -0.27 -3.61 0.85
C ILE A 281 -1.06 -4.76 1.46
N GLU A 282 -0.34 -5.83 1.82
CA GLU A 282 -0.83 -6.95 2.61
C GLU A 282 -0.42 -6.73 4.07
N PHE A 283 -1.39 -6.59 4.98
CA PHE A 283 -1.12 -6.52 6.41
C PHE A 283 -1.01 -7.92 7.03
N GLY A 284 0.14 -8.56 6.81
CA GLY A 284 0.59 -9.68 7.62
C GLY A 284 -0.21 -10.97 7.46
N HIS A 285 0.39 -11.91 6.72
CA HIS A 285 0.25 -13.36 6.93
C HIS A 285 1.63 -13.99 7.24
N HIS A 286 2.56 -13.25 7.85
CA HIS A 286 3.86 -13.79 8.28
C HIS A 286 3.80 -14.54 9.61
N GLY A 287 2.64 -15.12 9.94
CA GLY A 287 2.44 -15.92 11.15
C GLY A 287 2.94 -17.35 11.00
N ASP A 288 2.83 -17.96 9.82
CA ASP A 288 3.06 -19.39 9.66
C ASP A 288 3.81 -19.67 8.34
N GLU A 289 5.03 -20.19 8.45
CA GLU A 289 5.80 -20.93 7.43
C GLU A 289 6.53 -20.14 6.31
N TRP A 290 7.85 -20.00 6.48
CA TRP A 290 8.87 -20.10 5.42
C TRP A 290 9.87 -21.19 5.80
#